data_AF-A0A6A4HS60-F1
#
_entry.id   AF-A0A6A4HS60-F1
#
_cell.length_a   1.000
_cell.length_b   1.000
_cell.length_c   1.000
_cell.angle_alpha   90.00
_cell.angle_beta   90.00
_cell.angle_gamma   90.00
#
_symmetry.space_group_name_H-M   'P 1'
#
loop_
_entity.id
_entity.type
_entity.pdbx_description
1 polymer ?
#
loop_
_entity_poly.entity_id
_entity_poly.type
_entity_poly.pdbx_seq_one_letter_code
_entity_poly.pdbx_strand_id
1 'polypeptide(L)' 'MEDKTTHWKNNTHSNWWMDPGLRKNTGWIVLLYFGSFAVGYDGSLMSGLQAMPQWNRSFNNPSGVRLGLISASLPLAAIP' A
#
# COMPACT_ATOMS: atom_id res chain seq x y z
N MET A 1 -41.31 -22.32 -15.83
CA MET A 1 -40.68 -21.33 -14.94
C MET A 1 -39.19 -21.47 -15.18
N GLU A 2 -38.67 -20.77 -16.19
CA GLU A 2 -37.27 -20.92 -16.60
C GLU A 2 -36.64 -19.52 -16.59
N ASP A 3 -35.74 -19.29 -15.64
CA ASP A 3 -35.05 -18.02 -15.47
C ASP A 3 -34.02 -17.84 -16.60
N LYS A 4 -34.22 -16.82 -17.43
CA LYS A 4 -33.47 -16.56 -18.67
C LYS A 4 -32.30 -15.59 -18.46
N THR A 5 -31.75 -15.47 -17.25
CA THR A 5 -30.82 -14.37 -16.92
C THR A 5 -29.32 -14.67 -17.04
N THR A 6 -28.89 -15.88 -17.39
CA THR A 6 -27.45 -16.19 -17.50
C THR A 6 -27.10 -17.09 -18.69
N HIS A 7 -27.03 -16.51 -19.89
CA HIS A 7 -26.52 -17.20 -21.10
C HIS A 7 -24.98 -17.10 -21.25
N TRP A 8 -24.29 -16.35 -20.40
CA TRP A 8 -22.84 -16.17 -20.52
C TRP A 8 -22.09 -17.32 -19.85
N LYS A 9 -21.52 -18.22 -20.66
CA LYS A 9 -20.53 -19.18 -20.18
C LYS A 9 -19.30 -18.42 -19.68
N ASN A 10 -18.96 -18.56 -18.40
CA ASN A 10 -17.70 -18.08 -17.86
C ASN A 10 -16.53 -18.78 -18.59
N ASN A 11 -15.73 -18.04 -19.35
CA ASN A 11 -14.55 -18.56 -20.06
C ASN A 11 -13.34 -18.79 -19.11
N THR A 12 -13.53 -18.56 -17.81
CA THR A 12 -12.51 -18.81 -16.78
C THR A 12 -12.56 -20.28 -16.38
N HIS A 13 -11.42 -20.95 -16.45
CA HIS A 13 -11.19 -22.28 -15.92
C HIS A 13 -11.53 -22.33 -14.42
N SER A 14 -12.04 -23.46 -13.94
CA SER A 14 -12.47 -23.66 -12.53
C SER A 14 -11.38 -23.26 -11.52
N ASN A 15 -10.12 -23.46 -11.91
CA ASN A 15 -8.96 -23.02 -11.17
C ASN A 15 -8.40 -21.73 -11.77
N TRP A 16 -8.49 -20.63 -11.04
CA TRP A 16 -8.04 -19.29 -11.47
C TRP A 16 -6.56 -19.24 -11.89
N TRP A 17 -5.73 -20.04 -11.23
CA TRP A 17 -4.30 -20.14 -11.54
C TRP A 17 -4.04 -20.92 -12.82
N MET A 18 -5.01 -21.43 -13.58
CA MET A 18 -4.76 -22.03 -14.89
C MET A 18 -5.08 -21.07 -16.04
N ASP A 19 -5.71 -19.93 -15.77
CA ASP A 19 -6.03 -18.92 -16.79
C ASP A 19 -4.90 -17.91 -17.00
N PRO A 20 -4.39 -17.74 -18.23
CA PRO A 20 -3.35 -16.77 -18.53
C PRO A 20 -3.81 -15.32 -18.30
N GLY A 21 -5.09 -15.02 -18.57
CA GLY A 21 -5.68 -13.70 -18.34
C GLY A 21 -5.77 -13.35 -16.85
N LEU A 22 -6.25 -14.29 -16.03
CA LEU A 22 -6.40 -14.07 -14.58
C LEU A 22 -5.04 -13.99 -13.87
N ARG A 23 -4.05 -14.80 -14.26
CA ARG A 23 -2.68 -14.70 -13.74
C ARG A 23 -2.06 -13.32 -13.99
N LYS A 24 -2.20 -12.79 -15.21
CA LYS A 24 -1.69 -11.46 -15.57
C LYS A 24 -2.36 -10.38 -14.73
N ASN A 25 -3.68 -10.46 -14.57
CA ASN A 25 -4.44 -9.54 -13.72
C ASN A 25 -3.98 -9.60 -12.26
N THR A 26 -3.89 -10.79 -11.67
CA THR A 26 -3.40 -10.97 -10.29
C THR A 26 -1.98 -10.43 -10.13
N GLY A 27 -1.08 -10.62 -11.10
CA GLY A 27 0.26 -10.05 -11.08
C GLY A 27 0.26 -8.52 -11.04
N TRP A 28 -0.57 -7.86 -11.86
CA TRP A 28 -0.73 -6.41 -11.82
C TRP A 28 -1.32 -5.91 -10.51
N ILE A 29 -2.31 -6.63 -9.97
CA ILE A 29 -2.92 -6.31 -8.67
C ILE A 29 -1.85 -6.39 -7.57
N VAL A 30 -1.05 -7.46 -7.51
CA VAL A 30 0.03 -7.60 -6.53
C VAL A 30 1.04 -6.46 -6.66
N LEU A 31 1.41 -6.08 -7.88
CA LEU A 31 2.32 -4.96 -8.13
C LEU A 31 1.75 -3.63 -7.63
N LEU A 32 0.47 -3.35 -7.88
CA LEU A 32 -0.22 -2.17 -7.37
C LEU A 32 -0.29 -2.17 -5.84
N TYR A 33 -0.57 -3.32 -5.23
CA TYR A 33 -0.56 -3.48 -3.77
C TYR A 33 0.82 -3.25 -3.16
N PHE A 34 1.89 -3.61 -3.86
CA PHE A 34 3.25 -3.37 -3.39
C PHE A 34 3.58 -1.87 -3.30
N GLY A 35 3.06 -1.06 -4.23
CA GLY A 35 3.15 0.40 -4.16
C GLY A 35 2.43 0.95 -2.93
N SER A 36 1.19 0.52 -2.69
CA SER A 36 0.44 0.88 -1.48
C SER A 36 1.13 0.40 -0.20
N PHE A 37 1.77 -0.76 -0.24
CA PHE A 37 2.54 -1.30 0.89
C PHE A 37 3.76 -0.44 1.20
N ALA A 38 4.50 0.05 0.20
CA ALA A 38 5.63 0.95 0.42
C ALA A 38 5.20 2.24 1.13
N VAL A 39 4.10 2.87 0.68
CA VAL A 39 3.55 4.07 1.32
C VAL A 39 3.10 3.80 2.76
N GLY A 40 2.44 2.66 3.00
CA GLY A 40 2.04 2.23 4.33
C GLY A 40 3.23 1.90 5.24
N TYR A 41 4.28 1.30 4.67
CA TYR A 41 5.54 0.98 5.35
C TYR A 41 6.22 2.25 5.85
N ASP A 42 6.39 3.26 4.99
CA ASP A 42 7.01 4.54 5.36
C ASP A 42 6.23 5.25 6.48
N GLY A 43 4.89 5.22 6.42
CA GLY A 43 4.02 5.74 7.48
C GLY A 43 4.21 4.99 8.81
N SER A 44 4.22 3.66 8.77
CA SER A 44 4.38 2.82 9.96
C SER A 44 5.78 2.93 10.58
N LEU A 45 6.83 3.05 9.75
CA LEU A 45 8.21 3.24 10.17
C LEU A 45 8.38 4.60 10.87
N MET A 46 7.80 5.66 10.30
CA MET A 46 7.78 6.98 10.91
C MET A 46 7.09 6.94 12.27
N SER A 47 5.89 6.35 12.35
CA SER A 47 5.17 6.21 13.63
C SER A 47 5.96 5.40 14.66
N GLY A 48 6.66 4.34 14.23
CA GLY A 48 7.52 3.53 15.09
C GLY A 48 8.75 4.30 15.61
N LEU A 49 9.38 5.12 14.77
CA LEU A 49 10.52 5.96 15.17
C LEU A 49 10.11 7.06 16.14
N GLN A 50 8.94 7.67 15.93
CA GLN A 50 8.39 8.69 16.83
C GLN A 50 8.05 8.14 18.22
N ALA A 51 7.66 6.86 18.32
CA ALA A 51 7.40 6.18 19.59
C ALA A 51 8.70 5.87 20.38
N MET A 52 9.87 5.94 19.74
CA MET A 52 11.14 5.53 20.36
C MET A 52 11.80 6.69 21.15
N PRO A 53 12.09 6.51 22.45
CA PRO A 53 12.70 7.56 23.28
C PRO A 53 14.18 7.83 22.93
N GLN A 54 14.85 6.96 22.17
CA GLN A 54 16.18 7.23 21.60
C GLN A 54 16.11 8.30 20.51
N TRP A 55 15.13 8.21 19.61
CA TRP A 55 14.93 9.15 18.50
C TRP A 55 14.64 10.56 19.04
N ASN A 56 13.77 10.67 20.05
CA ASN A 56 13.52 11.94 20.74
C ASN A 56 14.77 12.53 21.41
N ARG A 57 15.66 11.70 21.98
CA ARG A 57 16.91 12.18 22.59
C ARG A 57 17.92 12.68 21.55
N SER A 58 18.03 12.00 20.40
CA SER A 58 18.90 12.43 19.30
C SER A 58 18.46 13.76 18.67
N PHE A 59 17.15 14.05 18.64
CA PHE A 59 16.59 15.30 18.12
C PHE A 59 16.25 16.34 19.21
N ASN A 60 16.69 16.10 20.45
CA ASN A 60 16.59 17.05 21.56
C ASN A 60 15.12 17.43 21.92
N ASN A 61 14.26 16.43 22.08
CA ASN A 61 12.80 16.56 22.32
C ASN A 61 12.09 17.44 21.28
N PRO A 62 12.00 17.01 20.01
CA PRO A 62 11.27 17.75 18.98
C PRO A 62 9.76 17.75 19.27
N SER A 63 9.23 18.81 19.89
CA SER A 63 7.79 18.98 20.11
C SER A 63 7.13 19.77 18.97
N GLY A 64 5.90 19.38 18.61
CA GLY A 64 5.00 20.13 17.72
C GLY A 64 5.53 20.35 16.30
N VAL A 65 6.02 21.55 16.02
CA VAL A 65 6.36 22.04 14.67
C VAL A 65 7.54 21.26 14.05
N ARG A 66 8.55 20.87 14.84
CA ARG A 66 9.70 20.11 14.33
C ARG A 66 9.35 18.68 13.94
N LEU A 67 8.46 18.04 14.69
CA LEU A 67 7.95 16.71 14.37
C LEU A 67 7.13 16.74 13.08
N GLY A 68 6.27 17.76 12.94
CA GLY A 68 5.52 18.03 11.72
C GLY A 68 6.43 18.31 10.52
N LEU A 69 7.52 19.06 10.70
CA LEU A 69 8.49 19.32 9.64
C LEU A 69 9.20 18.05 9.16
N ILE A 70 9.58 17.14 10.08
CA ILE A 70 10.25 15.87 9.73
C ILE A 70 9.28 14.96 8.98
N SER A 71 8.04 14.82 9.47
CA SER A 71 7.03 14.02 8.75
C SER A 71 6.62 14.63 7.43
N ALA A 72 6.59 15.96 7.30
CA ALA A 72 6.33 16.65 6.04
C ALA A 72 7.52 16.63 5.08
N SER A 73 8.76 16.50 5.57
CA SER A 73 9.95 16.43 4.71
C SER A 73 9.98 15.18 3.82
N LEU A 74 9.39 14.07 4.27
CA LEU A 74 9.30 12.83 3.49
C LEU A 74 8.51 13.02 2.17
N PRO A 75 7.26 13.52 2.20
CA PRO A 75 6.53 13.81 0.97
C PRO A 75 7.04 15.07 0.25
N LEU A 76 7.61 16.05 0.96
CA LEU A 76 8.14 17.27 0.33
C LEU A 76 9.32 16.98 -0.61
N ALA A 77 10.17 16.00 -0.27
CA ALA A 77 11.28 15.54 -1.13
C ALA A 77 10.81 14.76 -2.37
N ALA A 78 9.54 14.30 -2.40
CA ALA A 78 8.96 13.56 -3.51
C ALA A 78 8.33 14.47 -4.59
N ILE A 79 8.29 15.79 -4.36
CA ILE A 79 7.81 16.77 -5.33
C ILE A 79 9.01 17.23 -6.18
N PRO A 80 9.02 17.01 -7.51
CA PRO A 80 10.13 17.41 -8.38
C PRO A 80 10.30 18.93 -8.50
#